data_AF-A0A1C5KWB4-F1
#
_entry.id   AF-A0A1C5KWB4-F1
#
_cell.length_a   1.000
_cell.length_b   1.000
_cell.length_c   1.000
_cell.angle_alpha   90.00
_cell.angle_beta   90.00
_cell.angle_gamma   90.00
#
_symmetry.space_group_name_H-M   'P 1'
#
loop_
_entity.id
_entity.type
_entity.pdbx_description
1 polymer ?
#
loop_
_entity_poly.entity_id
_entity_poly.type
_entity_poly.pdbx_seq_one_letter_code
_entity_poly.pdbx_strand_id
1 'polypeptide(L)'
;MISFLLVVIKYIKSYQPYLVTEYGLKRLERSEIQEDRNMIRVLMSGCNGKMGQMITGLVKEDEQVEIVAGIDTYTGISNTYPVFKSFADCDVEVDVVIDFSNAAALEGLLAYCISKQVPAVICSTGYSEEQLQKIKEASEKVAILKSANMSMGINLLLKLLKDAAKVLAPAGYDIELVEKHHNQKLDAPSGTALALADSINDALNNEYNYVYDRSQVRQKRDSKEIGISAVRAGTIVGEHEVIFAGTDEVIEFKHTAYSRSVFGKGAVEAAKYLAGKPAGMYDMSDVIAF
;
A
#
# COMPACT_ATOMS: atom_id res chain seq x y z
N MET A 1 20.14 -13.92 -21.48
CA MET A 1 20.51 -15.11 -22.29
C MET A 1 19.78 -15.17 -23.64
N ILE A 2 18.52 -14.71 -23.72
CA ILE A 2 17.69 -14.68 -24.95
C ILE A 2 18.18 -13.65 -25.99
N SER A 3 18.59 -12.45 -25.56
CA SER A 3 19.12 -11.40 -26.44
C SER A 3 20.35 -11.82 -27.27
N PHE A 4 21.27 -12.61 -26.68
CA PHE A 4 22.45 -13.15 -27.38
C PHE A 4 22.06 -14.18 -28.45
N LEU A 5 21.04 -15.01 -28.16
CA LEU A 5 20.56 -16.03 -29.08
C LEU A 5 19.90 -15.41 -30.33
N LEU A 6 19.22 -14.27 -30.19
CA LEU A 6 18.61 -13.54 -31.31
C LEU A 6 19.63 -12.86 -32.22
N VAL A 7 20.72 -12.34 -31.65
CA VAL A 7 21.86 -11.82 -32.44
C VAL A 7 22.47 -12.95 -33.27
N VAL A 8 22.68 -14.12 -32.65
CA VAL A 8 23.18 -15.32 -33.33
C VAL A 8 22.20 -15.80 -34.41
N ILE A 9 20.89 -15.78 -34.18
CA ILE A 9 19.88 -16.20 -35.17
C ILE A 9 19.76 -15.20 -36.32
N LYS A 10 19.79 -13.89 -36.07
CA LYS A 10 19.84 -12.87 -37.13
C LYS A 10 21.11 -13.00 -37.98
N TYR A 11 22.23 -13.33 -37.34
CA TYR A 11 23.51 -13.61 -37.99
C TYR A 11 23.49 -14.91 -38.81
N ILE A 12 22.85 -15.98 -38.32
CA ILE A 12 22.68 -17.23 -39.07
C ILE A 12 21.71 -17.02 -40.25
N LYS A 13 20.66 -16.21 -40.11
CA LYS A 13 19.69 -15.92 -41.18
C LYS A 13 20.31 -15.13 -42.35
N SER A 14 21.30 -14.28 -42.10
CA SER A 14 22.00 -13.53 -43.16
C SER A 14 22.99 -14.40 -43.95
N TYR A 15 23.46 -15.50 -43.38
CA TYR A 15 24.45 -16.39 -44.02
C TYR A 15 23.90 -17.74 -44.49
N GLN A 16 22.88 -18.30 -43.82
CA GLN A 16 22.32 -19.64 -44.07
C GLN A 16 20.80 -19.65 -43.81
N PRO A 17 19.98 -19.08 -44.71
CA PRO A 17 18.55 -18.86 -44.49
C PRO A 17 17.72 -20.14 -44.30
N TYR A 18 18.22 -21.29 -44.75
CA TYR A 18 17.52 -22.58 -44.65
C TYR A 18 17.66 -23.28 -43.28
N LEU A 19 18.57 -22.81 -42.41
CA LEU A 19 18.80 -23.41 -41.09
C LEU A 19 17.86 -22.89 -40.00
N VAL A 20 17.16 -21.77 -40.24
CA VAL A 20 16.25 -21.17 -39.26
C VAL A 20 14.81 -21.40 -39.71
N THR A 21 14.12 -22.31 -39.04
CA THR A 21 12.70 -22.57 -39.34
C THR A 21 11.86 -21.34 -38.96
N GLU A 22 10.95 -20.94 -39.85
CA GLU A 22 10.01 -19.83 -39.63
C GLU A 22 9.17 -20.03 -38.34
N TYR A 23 8.98 -21.30 -37.95
CA TYR A 23 8.28 -21.72 -36.74
C TYR A 23 9.06 -21.44 -35.44
N GLY A 24 10.40 -21.58 -35.46
CA GLY A 24 11.26 -21.28 -34.30
C GLY A 24 11.36 -19.79 -33.99
N LEU A 25 11.39 -18.96 -35.04
CA LEU A 25 11.34 -17.49 -34.93
C LEU A 25 9.99 -17.01 -34.40
N LYS A 26 8.86 -17.50 -34.96
CA LYS A 26 7.51 -17.16 -34.46
C LYS A 26 7.31 -17.57 -33.00
N ARG A 27 7.98 -18.62 -32.53
CA ARG A 27 7.94 -19.04 -31.12
C ARG A 27 8.77 -18.15 -30.20
N LEU A 28 9.92 -17.65 -30.67
CA LEU A 28 10.75 -16.68 -29.95
C LEU A 28 10.14 -15.27 -29.94
N GLU A 29 9.59 -14.82 -31.06
CA GLU A 29 8.82 -13.58 -31.14
C GLU A 29 7.54 -13.68 -30.29
N ARG A 30 6.85 -14.82 -30.28
CA ARG A 30 5.73 -15.05 -29.34
C ARG A 30 6.18 -15.11 -27.89
N SER A 31 7.38 -15.60 -27.58
CA SER A 31 7.88 -15.59 -26.20
C SER A 31 8.28 -14.18 -25.75
N GLU A 32 8.85 -13.33 -26.61
CA GLU A 32 9.08 -11.91 -26.30
C GLU A 32 7.77 -11.12 -26.19
N ILE A 33 6.79 -11.34 -27.09
CA ILE A 33 5.44 -10.73 -26.99
C ILE A 33 4.68 -11.22 -25.75
N GLN A 34 5.03 -12.40 -25.22
CA GLN A 34 4.44 -12.95 -24.00
C GLN A 34 5.22 -12.55 -22.74
N GLU A 35 6.52 -12.27 -22.85
CA GLU A 35 7.34 -11.65 -21.78
C GLU A 35 6.97 -10.17 -21.59
N ASP A 36 6.71 -9.41 -22.66
CA ASP A 36 6.21 -8.02 -22.60
C ASP A 36 4.80 -7.92 -21.98
N ARG A 37 4.06 -9.03 -21.90
CA ARG A 37 2.74 -9.10 -21.22
C ARG A 37 2.82 -9.51 -19.76
N ASN A 38 4.02 -9.70 -19.19
CA ASN A 38 4.18 -10.22 -17.84
C ASN A 38 4.43 -9.13 -16.78
N MET A 39 4.70 -7.89 -17.20
CA MET A 39 4.81 -6.74 -16.30
C MET A 39 3.48 -6.00 -16.19
N ILE A 40 3.07 -5.71 -14.96
CA ILE A 40 1.90 -4.92 -14.63
C ILE A 40 2.24 -3.45 -14.87
N ARG A 41 1.50 -2.81 -15.78
CA ARG A 41 1.68 -1.42 -16.16
C ARG A 41 0.91 -0.50 -15.21
N VAL A 42 1.62 0.38 -14.52
CA VAL A 42 1.08 1.26 -13.48
C VAL A 42 0.96 2.69 -13.98
N LEU A 43 -0.19 3.31 -13.69
CA LEU A 43 -0.36 4.77 -13.69
C LEU A 43 -0.09 5.32 -12.29
N MET A 44 0.94 6.15 -12.12
CA MET A 44 1.26 6.76 -10.83
C MET A 44 0.60 8.13 -10.69
N SER A 45 -0.43 8.24 -9.84
CA SER A 45 -1.07 9.51 -9.49
C SER A 45 -0.37 10.20 -8.32
N GLY A 46 -0.05 11.49 -8.49
CA GLY A 46 0.84 12.24 -7.60
C GLY A 46 2.31 11.87 -7.81
N CYS A 47 2.71 11.58 -9.07
CA CYS A 47 4.03 11.02 -9.36
C CYS A 47 5.20 11.95 -9.00
N ASN A 48 4.98 13.27 -8.95
CA ASN A 48 6.03 14.24 -8.61
C ASN A 48 6.01 14.65 -7.13
N GLY A 49 5.11 14.06 -6.33
CA GLY A 49 5.16 14.12 -4.88
C GLY A 49 6.27 13.25 -4.28
N LYS A 50 6.51 13.42 -2.97
CA LYS A 50 7.55 12.65 -2.23
C LYS A 50 7.32 11.13 -2.30
N MET A 51 6.07 10.69 -2.14
CA MET A 51 5.72 9.26 -2.24
C MET A 51 5.76 8.77 -3.68
N GLY A 52 5.30 9.57 -4.64
CA GLY A 52 5.39 9.24 -6.07
C GLY A 52 6.81 8.96 -6.51
N GLN A 53 7.74 9.89 -6.26
CA GLN A 53 9.16 9.70 -6.60
C GLN A 53 9.81 8.52 -5.86
N MET A 54 9.41 8.25 -4.62
CA MET A 54 9.86 7.08 -3.88
C MET A 54 9.39 5.78 -4.54
N ILE A 55 8.12 5.69 -4.93
CA ILE A 55 7.56 4.52 -5.61
C ILE A 55 8.20 4.35 -6.98
N THR A 56 8.41 5.44 -7.72
CA THR A 56 9.17 5.42 -8.98
C THR A 56 10.59 4.88 -8.79
N GLY A 57 11.25 5.18 -7.68
CA GLY A 57 12.53 4.57 -7.32
C GLY A 57 12.41 3.06 -7.04
N LEU A 58 11.40 2.66 -6.25
CA LEU A 58 11.17 1.25 -5.88
C LEU A 58 10.84 0.37 -7.09
N VAL A 59 10.00 0.84 -8.00
CA VAL A 59 9.54 0.07 -9.16
C VAL A 59 10.65 -0.18 -10.18
N LYS A 60 11.70 0.66 -10.23
CA LYS A 60 12.86 0.42 -11.13
C LYS A 60 13.59 -0.88 -10.83
N GLU A 61 13.48 -1.39 -9.61
CA GLU A 61 14.12 -2.64 -9.16
C GLU A 61 13.14 -3.82 -9.15
N ASP A 62 11.88 -3.63 -9.58
CA ASP A 62 10.84 -4.65 -9.57
C ASP A 62 10.70 -5.32 -10.94
N GLU A 63 10.74 -6.65 -10.98
CA GLU A 63 10.65 -7.42 -12.24
C GLU A 63 9.21 -7.64 -12.73
N GLN A 64 8.19 -7.29 -11.92
CA GLN A 64 6.78 -7.57 -12.22
C GLN A 64 5.96 -6.31 -12.47
N VAL A 65 6.50 -5.12 -12.21
CA VAL A 65 5.75 -3.86 -12.27
C VAL A 65 6.57 -2.80 -12.98
N GLU A 66 5.93 -2.01 -13.84
CA GLU A 66 6.51 -0.82 -14.47
C GLU A 66 5.56 0.37 -14.33
N ILE A 67 6.09 1.56 -14.05
CA ILE A 67 5.31 2.80 -14.18
C ILE A 67 5.42 3.29 -15.62
N VAL A 68 4.33 3.24 -16.37
CA VAL A 68 4.28 3.61 -17.80
C VAL A 68 3.72 5.01 -18.03
N ALA A 69 3.07 5.61 -17.02
CA ALA A 69 2.56 6.97 -17.06
C ALA A 69 2.41 7.56 -15.65
N GLY A 70 2.40 8.88 -15.55
CA GLY A 70 2.14 9.61 -14.30
C GLY A 70 1.09 10.70 -14.44
N ILE A 71 0.37 10.99 -13.37
CA ILE A 71 -0.52 12.15 -13.25
C ILE A 71 0.03 13.09 -12.18
N ASP A 72 0.31 14.34 -12.55
CA ASP A 72 0.64 15.40 -11.60
C ASP A 72 0.40 16.79 -12.23
N THR A 73 -0.16 17.73 -11.46
CA THR A 73 -0.34 19.11 -11.93
C THR A 73 1.00 19.85 -12.02
N TYR A 74 1.99 19.43 -11.23
CA TYR A 74 3.35 19.93 -11.29
C TYR A 74 4.20 19.02 -12.17
N THR A 75 4.62 19.51 -13.34
CA THR A 75 5.44 18.76 -14.31
C THR A 75 6.92 19.15 -14.29
N GLY A 76 7.40 19.77 -13.21
CA GLY A 76 8.77 20.28 -13.11
C GLY A 76 9.85 19.22 -12.83
N ILE A 77 9.46 17.96 -12.61
CA ILE A 77 10.38 16.84 -12.39
C ILE A 77 10.39 15.95 -13.63
N SER A 78 11.58 15.63 -14.12
CA SER A 78 11.76 14.69 -15.22
C SER A 78 11.55 13.26 -14.74
N ASN A 79 10.71 12.50 -15.43
CA ASN A 79 10.45 11.08 -15.18
C ASN A 79 10.82 10.26 -16.42
N THR A 80 11.01 8.94 -16.25
CA THR A 80 11.28 8.02 -17.37
C THR A 80 10.03 7.66 -18.18
N TYR A 81 8.86 8.15 -17.75
CA TYR A 81 7.54 7.94 -18.36
C TYR A 81 6.84 9.31 -18.59
N PRO A 82 5.88 9.39 -19.52
CA PRO A 82 5.10 10.61 -19.74
C PRO A 82 4.29 11.00 -18.50
N VAL A 83 4.22 12.31 -18.24
CA VAL A 83 3.43 12.89 -17.14
C VAL A 83 2.35 13.79 -17.71
N PHE A 84 1.10 13.48 -17.34
CA PHE A 84 -0.08 14.23 -17.75
C PHE A 84 -0.59 15.10 -16.59
N LYS A 85 -1.23 16.23 -16.91
CA LYS A 85 -1.77 17.15 -15.90
C LYS A 85 -3.10 16.67 -15.32
N SER A 86 -3.84 15.86 -16.06
CA SER A 86 -5.12 15.32 -15.63
C SER A 86 -5.30 13.89 -16.15
N PHE A 87 -6.16 13.13 -15.50
CA PHE A 87 -6.50 11.78 -15.95
C PHE A 87 -7.19 11.76 -17.33
N ALA A 88 -7.88 12.83 -17.70
CA ALA A 88 -8.57 12.93 -19.00
C ALA A 88 -7.59 13.01 -20.18
N ASP A 89 -6.37 13.49 -19.93
CA ASP A 89 -5.32 13.63 -20.94
C ASP A 89 -4.49 12.35 -21.13
N CYS A 90 -4.63 11.37 -20.23
CA CYS A 90 -3.84 10.15 -20.26
C CYS A 90 -4.40 9.15 -21.29
N ASP A 91 -3.67 8.95 -22.37
CA ASP A 91 -3.98 8.03 -23.46
C ASP A 91 -3.20 6.70 -23.39
N VAL A 92 -2.31 6.56 -22.40
CA VAL A 92 -1.50 5.36 -22.18
C VAL A 92 -2.37 4.25 -21.58
N GLU A 93 -2.24 3.04 -22.13
CA GLU A 93 -2.87 1.85 -21.57
C GLU A 93 -2.14 1.39 -20.30
N VAL A 94 -2.89 1.16 -19.23
CA VAL A 94 -2.39 0.75 -17.92
C VAL A 94 -3.28 -0.35 -17.34
N ASP A 95 -2.71 -1.12 -16.41
CA ASP A 95 -3.38 -2.26 -15.79
C ASP A 95 -3.88 -1.93 -14.37
N VAL A 96 -3.31 -0.91 -13.72
CA VAL A 96 -3.72 -0.43 -12.38
C VAL A 96 -3.23 0.99 -12.11
N VAL A 97 -3.96 1.76 -11.30
CA VAL A 97 -3.55 3.07 -10.79
C VAL A 97 -3.03 2.94 -9.35
N ILE A 98 -1.89 3.56 -9.05
CA ILE A 98 -1.45 3.81 -7.66
C ILE A 98 -1.61 5.31 -7.38
N ASP A 99 -2.39 5.65 -6.35
CA ASP A 99 -2.68 7.04 -5.98
C ASP A 99 -2.08 7.45 -4.63
N PHE A 100 -1.10 8.36 -4.70
CA PHE A 100 -0.55 9.10 -3.57
C PHE A 100 -0.61 10.61 -3.86
N SER A 101 -1.77 11.09 -4.27
CA SER A 101 -2.01 12.49 -4.57
C SER A 101 -2.72 13.20 -3.41
N ASN A 102 -3.83 13.88 -3.67
CA ASN A 102 -4.64 14.59 -2.69
C ASN A 102 -6.13 14.40 -3.00
N ALA A 103 -6.99 14.83 -2.07
CA ALA A 103 -8.43 14.65 -2.17
C ALA A 103 -9.06 15.26 -3.45
N ALA A 104 -8.45 16.31 -4.02
CA ALA A 104 -8.99 16.97 -5.22
C ALA A 104 -8.78 16.14 -6.51
N ALA A 105 -7.84 15.20 -6.53
CA ALA A 105 -7.61 14.33 -7.68
C ALA A 105 -8.65 13.20 -7.81
N LEU A 106 -9.44 12.95 -6.75
CA LEU A 106 -10.31 11.78 -6.64
C LEU A 106 -11.34 11.70 -7.78
N GLU A 107 -12.01 12.79 -8.11
CA GLU A 107 -13.08 12.73 -9.12
C GLU A 107 -12.54 12.36 -10.50
N GLY A 108 -11.40 12.93 -10.89
CA GLY A 108 -10.71 12.58 -12.13
C GLY A 108 -10.21 11.13 -12.13
N LEU A 109 -9.68 10.67 -10.99
CA LEU A 109 -9.23 9.29 -10.80
C LEU A 109 -10.39 8.31 -10.98
N LEU A 110 -11.50 8.51 -10.26
CA LEU A 110 -12.65 7.60 -10.30
C LEU A 110 -13.29 7.58 -11.70
N ALA A 111 -13.43 8.75 -12.35
CA ALA A 111 -13.95 8.82 -13.71
C ALA A 111 -13.07 8.05 -14.72
N TYR A 112 -11.75 8.16 -14.59
CA TYR A 112 -10.81 7.41 -15.42
C TYR A 112 -10.91 5.91 -15.17
N CYS A 113 -10.87 5.48 -13.91
CA CYS A 113 -10.93 4.07 -13.53
C CYS A 113 -12.23 3.40 -14.00
N ILE A 114 -13.37 4.07 -13.84
CA ILE A 114 -14.68 3.55 -14.30
C ILE A 114 -14.73 3.49 -15.83
N SER A 115 -14.32 4.54 -16.53
CA SER A 115 -14.42 4.59 -18.00
C SER A 115 -13.48 3.62 -18.70
N LYS A 116 -12.28 3.41 -18.17
CA LYS A 116 -11.25 2.52 -18.71
C LYS A 116 -11.29 1.10 -18.12
N GLN A 117 -12.12 0.88 -17.08
CA GLN A 117 -12.16 -0.37 -16.32
C GLN A 117 -10.79 -0.74 -15.71
N VAL A 118 -10.09 0.27 -15.18
CA VAL A 118 -8.76 0.14 -14.59
C VAL A 118 -8.88 0.16 -13.06
N PRO A 119 -8.40 -0.87 -12.34
CA PRO A 119 -8.35 -0.89 -10.88
C PRO A 119 -7.54 0.26 -10.27
N ALA A 120 -7.88 0.63 -9.03
CA ALA A 120 -7.18 1.70 -8.31
C ALA A 120 -6.79 1.33 -6.87
N VAL A 121 -5.51 1.55 -6.56
CA VAL A 121 -4.96 1.54 -5.20
C VAL A 121 -4.95 2.98 -4.68
N ILE A 122 -5.92 3.33 -3.84
CA ILE A 122 -6.11 4.68 -3.29
C ILE A 122 -5.47 4.76 -1.91
N CYS A 123 -4.35 5.48 -1.81
CA CYS A 123 -3.57 5.66 -0.58
C CYS A 123 -3.77 7.04 0.06
N SER A 124 -4.37 7.98 -0.67
CA SER A 124 -4.60 9.33 -0.17
C SER A 124 -5.59 9.34 1.00
N THR A 125 -5.36 10.26 1.94
CA THR A 125 -6.13 10.42 3.17
C THR A 125 -6.89 11.75 3.18
N GLY A 126 -7.81 11.93 4.13
CA GLY A 126 -8.52 13.20 4.31
C GLY A 126 -9.73 13.41 3.39
N TYR A 127 -10.34 12.32 2.92
CA TYR A 127 -11.57 12.36 2.16
C TYR A 127 -12.77 12.75 3.03
N SER A 128 -13.69 13.54 2.48
CA SER A 128 -14.99 13.79 3.10
C SER A 128 -15.89 12.54 3.05
N GLU A 129 -16.97 12.51 3.84
CA GLU A 129 -17.97 11.44 3.78
C GLU A 129 -18.55 11.25 2.37
N GLU A 130 -18.83 12.35 1.67
CA GLU A 130 -19.29 12.33 0.28
C GLU A 130 -18.27 11.66 -0.65
N GLN A 131 -16.98 11.97 -0.48
CA GLN A 131 -15.91 11.36 -1.27
C GLN A 131 -15.73 9.87 -0.96
N LEU A 132 -15.87 9.47 0.30
CA LEU A 132 -15.86 8.06 0.70
C LEU A 132 -17.04 7.30 0.08
N GLN A 133 -18.21 7.93 0.01
CA GLN A 133 -19.39 7.36 -0.64
C GLN A 133 -19.17 7.21 -2.16
N LYS A 134 -18.58 8.22 -2.83
CA LYS A 134 -18.18 8.12 -4.25
C LYS A 134 -17.21 6.96 -4.50
N ILE A 135 -16.24 6.73 -3.61
CA ILE A 135 -15.31 5.59 -3.69
C ILE A 135 -16.07 4.27 -3.60
N LYS A 136 -17.03 4.17 -2.67
CA LYS A 136 -17.86 2.96 -2.52
C LYS A 136 -18.72 2.70 -3.76
N GLU A 137 -19.34 3.73 -4.34
CA GLU A 137 -20.13 3.58 -5.57
C GLU A 137 -19.27 3.20 -6.78
N ALA A 138 -18.03 3.71 -6.85
CA ALA A 138 -17.10 3.34 -7.89
C ALA A 138 -16.64 1.87 -7.75
N SER A 139 -16.50 1.37 -6.51
CA SER A 139 -16.06 -0.01 -6.27
C SER A 139 -17.07 -1.06 -6.72
N GLU A 140 -18.35 -0.69 -6.88
CA GLU A 140 -19.37 -1.55 -7.51
C GLU A 140 -19.12 -1.78 -9.01
N LYS A 141 -18.29 -0.95 -9.65
CA LYS A 141 -18.03 -0.97 -11.11
C LYS A 141 -16.59 -1.34 -11.47
N VAL A 142 -15.63 -1.11 -10.58
CA VAL A 142 -14.21 -1.37 -10.79
C VAL A 142 -13.54 -1.77 -9.49
N ALA A 143 -12.43 -2.51 -9.52
CA ALA A 143 -11.73 -2.91 -8.31
C ALA A 143 -11.06 -1.69 -7.66
N ILE A 144 -11.38 -1.41 -6.40
CA ILE A 144 -10.77 -0.32 -5.64
C ILE A 144 -10.21 -0.89 -4.34
N LEU A 145 -8.90 -0.74 -4.15
CA LEU A 145 -8.26 -0.97 -2.87
C LEU A 145 -8.02 0.37 -2.19
N LYS A 146 -8.57 0.55 -0.98
CA LYS A 146 -8.31 1.75 -0.19
C LYS A 146 -7.67 1.37 1.14
N SER A 147 -6.53 1.96 1.44
CA SER A 147 -5.93 1.86 2.77
C SER A 147 -5.26 3.16 3.19
N ALA A 148 -5.46 3.55 4.45
CA ALA A 148 -4.75 4.67 5.06
C ALA A 148 -3.31 4.32 5.46
N ASN A 149 -2.96 3.02 5.49
CA ASN A 149 -1.60 2.56 5.80
C ASN A 149 -1.23 1.38 4.89
N MET A 150 -0.25 1.59 4.02
CA MET A 150 0.24 0.58 3.08
C MET A 150 1.36 -0.30 3.65
N SER A 151 1.76 -0.17 4.92
CA SER A 151 2.76 -1.08 5.49
C SER A 151 2.19 -2.49 5.66
N MET A 152 2.79 -3.47 4.97
CA MET A 152 2.47 -4.89 5.14
C MET A 152 2.61 -5.34 6.61
N GLY A 153 3.67 -4.88 7.30
CA GLY A 153 3.91 -5.23 8.69
C GLY A 153 2.84 -4.70 9.65
N ILE A 154 2.37 -3.46 9.44
CA ILE A 154 1.28 -2.89 10.25
C ILE A 154 -0.04 -3.63 10.01
N ASN A 155 -0.37 -3.94 8.75
CA ASN A 155 -1.61 -4.64 8.44
C ASN A 155 -1.60 -6.09 8.94
N LEU A 156 -0.46 -6.78 8.90
CA LEU A 156 -0.30 -8.07 9.56
C LEU A 156 -0.48 -7.94 11.09
N LEU A 157 0.15 -6.92 11.69
CA LEU A 157 0.04 -6.67 13.12
C LEU A 157 -1.41 -6.41 13.55
N LEU A 158 -2.18 -5.62 12.80
CA LEU A 158 -3.62 -5.40 13.05
C LEU A 158 -4.39 -6.72 13.13
N LYS A 159 -4.10 -7.68 12.23
CA LYS A 159 -4.75 -9.00 12.24
C LYS A 159 -4.33 -9.82 13.47
N LEU A 160 -3.03 -9.90 13.75
CA LEU A 160 -2.50 -10.65 14.89
C LEU A 160 -3.05 -10.12 16.22
N LEU A 161 -3.17 -8.81 16.37
CA LEU A 161 -3.68 -8.18 17.58
C LEU A 161 -5.15 -8.48 17.84
N LYS A 162 -5.98 -8.57 16.79
CA LYS A 162 -7.38 -9.00 16.93
C LYS A 162 -7.49 -10.40 17.53
N ASP A 163 -6.64 -11.32 17.09
CA ASP A 163 -6.65 -12.70 17.58
C ASP A 163 -6.03 -12.81 18.97
N ALA A 164 -4.92 -12.11 19.22
CA ALA A 164 -4.28 -12.04 20.53
C ALA A 164 -5.23 -11.45 21.59
N ALA A 165 -5.94 -10.37 21.27
CA ALA A 165 -6.88 -9.70 22.16
C ALA A 165 -7.98 -10.64 22.65
N LYS A 166 -8.58 -11.43 21.75
CA LYS A 166 -9.64 -12.39 22.09
C LYS A 166 -9.21 -13.47 23.08
N VAL A 167 -7.92 -13.77 23.16
CA VAL A 167 -7.37 -14.77 24.09
C VAL A 167 -6.86 -14.11 25.37
N LEU A 168 -6.06 -13.07 25.24
CA LEU A 168 -5.31 -12.48 26.36
C LEU A 168 -6.17 -11.56 27.22
N ALA A 169 -7.09 -10.79 26.61
CA ALA A 169 -7.91 -9.86 27.38
C ALA A 169 -8.88 -10.60 28.34
N PRO A 170 -9.59 -11.68 27.95
CA PRO A 170 -10.37 -12.50 28.89
C PRO A 170 -9.53 -13.22 29.94
N ALA A 171 -8.25 -13.49 29.64
CA ALA A 171 -7.30 -14.05 30.61
C ALA A 171 -6.78 -13.01 31.62
N GLY A 172 -7.22 -11.76 31.54
CA GLY A 172 -6.91 -10.70 32.50
C GLY A 172 -5.63 -9.92 32.18
N TYR A 173 -5.17 -9.94 30.92
CA TYR A 173 -3.98 -9.16 30.52
C TYR A 173 -4.36 -7.69 30.34
N ASP A 174 -3.54 -6.82 30.92
CA ASP A 174 -3.58 -5.39 30.67
C ASP A 174 -3.04 -5.09 29.27
N ILE A 175 -3.66 -4.13 28.58
CA ILE A 175 -3.31 -3.73 27.21
C ILE A 175 -2.72 -2.32 27.22
N GLU A 176 -1.48 -2.19 26.77
CA GLU A 176 -0.77 -0.92 26.62
C GLU A 176 -0.25 -0.78 25.19
N LEU A 177 -0.22 0.46 24.70
CA LEU A 177 0.37 0.79 23.41
C LEU A 177 1.37 1.93 23.60
N VAL A 178 2.59 1.72 23.13
CA VAL A 178 3.62 2.76 23.06
C VAL A 178 3.96 3.03 21.61
N GLU A 179 3.84 4.30 21.19
CA GLU A 179 4.26 4.74 19.86
C GLU A 179 5.38 5.77 19.94
N LYS A 180 6.32 5.70 19.00
CA LYS A 180 7.48 6.61 18.93
C LYS A 180 7.61 7.17 17.53
N HIS A 181 7.73 8.49 17.42
CA HIS A 181 7.95 9.18 16.16
C HIS A 181 8.93 10.35 16.35
N HIS A 182 9.34 10.94 15.23
CA HIS A 182 10.20 12.11 15.18
C HIS A 182 9.59 13.32 15.91
N ASN A 183 10.45 14.24 16.33
CA ASN A 183 10.06 15.42 17.11
C ASN A 183 9.17 16.43 16.34
N GLN A 184 9.07 16.31 15.01
CA GLN A 184 8.21 17.17 14.19
C GLN A 184 6.77 16.64 14.00
N LYS A 185 6.44 15.46 14.55
CA LYS A 185 5.10 14.90 14.37
C LYS A 185 4.12 15.59 15.33
N LEU A 186 3.09 16.21 14.78
CA LEU A 186 2.16 17.08 15.51
C LEU A 186 1.03 16.30 16.20
N ASP A 187 0.47 15.29 15.54
CA ASP A 187 -0.59 14.45 16.07
C ASP A 187 -0.04 13.48 17.11
N ALA A 188 -0.77 13.28 18.20
CA ALA A 188 -0.51 12.28 19.24
C ALA A 188 -1.85 11.83 19.87
N PRO A 189 -2.15 10.52 19.91
CA PRO A 189 -1.41 9.43 19.29
C PRO A 189 -1.42 9.49 17.75
N SER A 190 -0.48 8.79 17.12
CA SER A 190 -0.46 8.62 15.67
C SER A 190 -1.70 7.87 15.16
N GLY A 191 -2.13 8.15 13.92
CA GLY A 191 -3.23 7.41 13.29
C GLY A 191 -3.04 5.88 13.28
N THR A 192 -1.80 5.40 13.12
CA THR A 192 -1.50 3.96 13.22
C THR A 192 -1.69 3.43 14.65
N ALA A 193 -1.34 4.20 15.68
CA ALA A 193 -1.55 3.81 17.07
C ALA A 193 -3.05 3.68 17.40
N LEU A 194 -3.85 4.64 16.94
CA LEU A 194 -5.31 4.57 17.05
C LEU A 194 -5.86 3.35 16.31
N ALA A 195 -5.43 3.12 15.05
CA ALA A 195 -5.89 1.95 14.29
C ALA A 195 -5.56 0.62 14.98
N LEU A 196 -4.38 0.50 15.60
CA LEU A 196 -4.00 -0.69 16.37
C LEU A 196 -4.89 -0.85 17.62
N ALA A 197 -5.12 0.22 18.38
CA ALA A 197 -6.01 0.21 19.55
C ALA A 197 -7.46 -0.11 19.16
N ASP A 198 -7.99 0.53 18.12
CA ASP A 198 -9.32 0.29 17.56
C ASP A 198 -9.47 -1.16 17.12
N SER A 199 -8.47 -1.73 16.46
CA SER A 199 -8.52 -3.14 16.04
C SER A 199 -8.67 -4.11 17.22
N ILE A 200 -8.00 -3.83 18.34
CA ILE A 200 -8.09 -4.60 19.57
C ILE A 200 -9.48 -4.41 20.19
N ASN A 201 -9.94 -3.16 20.29
CA ASN A 201 -11.21 -2.84 20.93
C ASN A 201 -12.40 -3.39 20.15
N ASP A 202 -12.38 -3.30 18.82
CA ASP A 202 -13.36 -3.91 17.93
C ASP A 202 -13.47 -5.42 18.15
N ALA A 203 -12.33 -6.11 18.32
CA ALA A 203 -12.31 -7.54 18.62
C ALA A 203 -12.89 -7.88 20.02
N LEU A 204 -12.98 -6.88 20.89
CA LEU A 204 -13.50 -6.95 22.25
C LEU A 204 -14.83 -6.19 22.41
N ASN A 205 -15.61 -6.09 21.33
CA ASN A 205 -16.95 -5.48 21.29
C ASN A 205 -17.00 -4.00 21.70
N ASN A 206 -15.89 -3.27 21.52
CA ASN A 206 -15.78 -1.86 21.87
C ASN A 206 -16.04 -1.55 23.35
N GLU A 207 -15.70 -2.49 24.24
CA GLU A 207 -15.91 -2.35 25.69
C GLU A 207 -14.79 -1.57 26.40
N TYR A 208 -13.65 -1.35 25.75
CA TYR A 208 -12.48 -0.71 26.37
C TYR A 208 -12.45 0.80 26.11
N ASN A 209 -11.97 1.55 27.10
CA ASN A 209 -11.76 3.00 27.03
C ASN A 209 -10.27 3.33 26.84
N TYR A 210 -9.96 4.41 26.12
CA TYR A 210 -8.57 4.82 25.88
C TYR A 210 -8.07 5.79 26.94
N VAL A 211 -6.87 5.53 27.47
CA VAL A 211 -6.20 6.38 28.46
C VAL A 211 -4.85 6.83 27.91
N TYR A 212 -4.73 8.12 27.57
CA TYR A 212 -3.55 8.65 26.86
C TYR A 212 -2.40 9.12 27.76
N ASP A 213 -2.72 9.55 28.98
CA ASP A 213 -1.71 10.02 29.93
C ASP A 213 -2.05 9.55 31.35
N ARG A 214 -1.39 8.48 31.75
CA ARG A 214 -1.55 7.92 33.09
C ARG A 214 -0.95 8.80 34.18
N SER A 215 -0.03 9.71 33.86
CA SER A 215 0.59 10.60 34.86
C SER A 215 -0.42 11.56 35.51
N GLN A 216 -1.54 11.84 34.82
CA GLN A 216 -2.62 12.69 35.30
C GLN A 216 -3.70 11.92 36.06
N VAL A 217 -3.61 10.58 36.14
CA VAL A 217 -4.65 9.70 36.68
C VAL A 217 -4.16 9.07 37.99
N ARG A 218 -4.75 9.46 39.12
CA ARG A 218 -4.38 8.95 40.46
C ARG A 218 -5.37 7.92 40.99
N GLN A 219 -5.52 6.81 40.28
CA GLN A 219 -6.33 5.66 40.68
C GLN A 219 -5.71 4.35 40.19
N LYS A 220 -6.23 3.22 40.69
CA LYS A 220 -5.90 1.91 40.12
C LYS A 220 -6.38 1.83 38.67
N ARG A 221 -5.67 1.03 37.87
CA ARG A 221 -6.04 0.66 36.50
C ARG A 221 -7.45 0.09 36.46
N ASP A 222 -8.25 0.54 35.51
CA ASP A 222 -9.52 -0.12 35.19
C ASP A 222 -9.26 -1.37 34.32
N SER A 223 -10.02 -2.44 34.51
CA SER A 223 -9.85 -3.67 33.73
C SER A 223 -10.23 -3.54 32.26
N LYS A 224 -10.95 -2.48 31.90
CA LYS A 224 -11.46 -2.16 30.56
C LYS A 224 -10.85 -0.86 30.05
N GLU A 225 -9.54 -0.71 30.22
CA GLU A 225 -8.78 0.38 29.62
C GLU A 225 -7.66 -0.13 28.70
N ILE A 226 -7.41 0.61 27.62
CA ILE A 226 -6.23 0.49 26.76
C ILE A 226 -5.41 1.76 26.98
N GLY A 227 -4.20 1.61 27.53
CA GLY A 227 -3.29 2.74 27.71
C GLY A 227 -2.57 3.05 26.40
N ILE A 228 -2.39 4.34 26.07
CA ILE A 228 -1.74 4.77 24.82
C ILE A 228 -0.75 5.89 25.13
N SER A 229 0.55 5.58 25.03
CA SER A 229 1.63 6.53 25.28
C SER A 229 2.35 6.92 23.99
N ALA A 230 2.57 8.23 23.80
CA ALA A 230 3.25 8.77 22.63
C ALA A 230 4.61 9.39 22.97
N VAL A 231 5.64 9.02 22.22
CA VAL A 231 7.02 9.55 22.34
C VAL A 231 7.38 10.35 21.08
N ARG A 232 7.95 11.53 21.27
CA ARG A 232 8.42 12.41 20.18
C ARG A 232 9.91 12.67 20.35
N ALA A 233 10.75 12.03 19.53
CA ALA A 233 12.19 12.09 19.66
C ALA A 233 12.93 11.98 18.32
N GLY A 234 13.89 12.89 18.11
CA GLY A 234 14.82 12.85 16.98
C GLY A 234 14.13 12.68 15.63
N THR A 235 14.63 11.70 14.85
CA THR A 235 14.21 11.39 13.48
C THR A 235 13.50 10.03 13.34
N ILE A 236 12.98 9.47 14.45
CA ILE A 236 12.30 8.17 14.45
C ILE A 236 11.16 8.19 13.43
N VAL A 237 11.21 7.29 12.44
CA VAL A 237 10.21 7.27 11.37
C VAL A 237 8.85 6.81 11.91
N GLY A 238 8.85 5.76 12.72
CA GLY A 238 7.69 5.24 13.42
C GLY A 238 8.00 3.91 14.08
N GLU A 239 7.68 3.79 15.36
CA GLU A 239 7.70 2.54 16.11
C GLU A 239 6.38 2.40 16.86
N HIS A 240 5.82 1.20 16.86
CA HIS A 240 4.57 0.86 17.52
C HIS A 240 4.77 -0.45 18.27
N GLU A 241 4.49 -0.43 19.56
CA GLU A 241 4.63 -1.55 20.47
C GLU A 241 3.31 -1.72 21.22
N VAL A 242 2.69 -2.88 21.07
CA VAL A 242 1.49 -3.27 21.83
C VAL A 242 1.89 -4.34 22.82
N ILE A 243 1.56 -4.09 24.07
CA ILE A 243 1.96 -4.87 25.23
C ILE A 243 0.69 -5.49 25.82
N PHE A 244 0.68 -6.80 25.96
CA PHE A 244 -0.27 -7.51 26.81
C PHE A 244 0.48 -8.00 28.04
N ALA A 245 0.16 -7.46 29.22
CA ALA A 245 0.84 -7.77 30.48
C ALA A 245 -0.08 -8.57 31.42
N GLY A 246 0.32 -9.80 31.75
CA GLY A 246 -0.34 -10.67 32.72
C GLY A 246 0.36 -10.67 34.08
N THR A 247 -0.03 -11.60 34.97
CA THR A 247 0.50 -11.66 36.35
C THR A 247 1.97 -12.10 36.43
N ASP A 248 2.49 -12.86 35.46
CA ASP A 248 3.87 -13.38 35.48
C ASP A 248 4.55 -13.42 34.10
N GLU A 249 3.89 -12.88 33.08
CA GLU A 249 4.42 -12.83 31.73
C GLU A 249 3.91 -11.61 30.97
N VAL A 250 4.68 -11.20 29.97
CA VAL A 250 4.34 -10.12 29.07
C VAL A 250 4.60 -10.59 27.65
N ILE A 251 3.64 -10.38 26.77
CA ILE A 251 3.80 -10.58 25.33
C ILE A 251 3.69 -9.24 24.62
N GLU A 252 4.66 -8.96 23.75
CA GLU A 252 4.78 -7.70 23.05
C GLU A 252 4.75 -7.94 21.55
N PHE A 253 4.02 -7.08 20.84
CA PHE A 253 4.01 -7.02 19.40
C PHE A 253 4.57 -5.69 18.95
N LYS A 254 5.67 -5.74 18.18
CA LYS A 254 6.43 -4.55 17.83
C LYS A 254 6.64 -4.42 16.33
N HIS A 255 6.40 -3.22 15.82
CA HIS A 255 6.73 -2.85 14.45
C HIS A 255 7.60 -1.58 14.44
N THR A 256 8.75 -1.64 13.76
CA THR A 256 9.65 -0.50 13.57
C THR A 256 9.80 -0.21 12.06
N ALA A 257 9.43 0.99 11.64
CA ALA A 257 9.70 1.47 10.29
C ALA A 257 11.08 2.13 10.24
N TYR A 258 11.97 1.62 9.39
CA TYR A 258 13.28 2.26 9.15
C TYR A 258 13.23 3.39 8.12
N SER A 259 12.23 3.37 7.24
CA SER A 259 12.02 4.42 6.25
C SER A 259 10.57 4.40 5.75
N ARG A 260 10.16 5.47 5.08
CA ARG A 260 8.83 5.57 4.45
C ARG A 260 8.67 4.64 3.23
N SER A 261 9.75 3.98 2.78
CA SER A 261 9.69 3.02 1.67
C SER A 261 8.77 1.84 1.94
N VAL A 262 8.50 1.51 3.22
CA VAL A 262 7.56 0.45 3.61
C VAL A 262 6.16 0.70 3.06
N PHE A 263 5.73 1.96 2.97
CA PHE A 263 4.42 2.32 2.41
C PHE A 263 4.41 2.20 0.88
N GLY A 264 5.51 2.59 0.23
CA GLY A 264 5.66 2.44 -1.22
C GLY A 264 5.66 0.97 -1.64
N LYS A 265 6.41 0.11 -0.92
CA LYS A 265 6.45 -1.33 -1.18
C LYS A 265 5.08 -1.98 -1.08
N GLY A 266 4.33 -1.71 -0.01
CA GLY A 266 3.00 -2.30 0.11
C GLY A 266 1.99 -1.75 -0.89
N ALA A 267 2.14 -0.50 -1.37
CA ALA A 267 1.32 -0.01 -2.48
C ALA A 267 1.64 -0.72 -3.80
N VAL A 268 2.92 -1.05 -4.05
CA VAL A 268 3.34 -1.86 -5.20
C VAL A 268 2.77 -3.28 -5.10
N GLU A 269 2.85 -3.92 -3.93
CA GLU A 269 2.23 -5.25 -3.72
C GLU A 269 0.70 -5.21 -3.85
N ALA A 270 0.05 -4.16 -3.33
CA ALA A 270 -1.39 -3.94 -3.52
C ALA A 270 -1.75 -3.79 -5.01
N ALA A 271 -0.94 -3.08 -5.79
CA ALA A 271 -1.14 -2.93 -7.23
C ALA A 271 -1.00 -4.27 -7.97
N LYS A 272 0.00 -5.09 -7.60
CA LYS A 272 0.17 -6.45 -8.12
C LYS A 272 -1.04 -7.32 -7.82
N TYR A 273 -1.53 -7.27 -6.58
CA TYR A 273 -2.71 -8.03 -6.16
C TYR A 273 -3.98 -7.59 -6.88
N LEU A 274 -4.17 -6.28 -7.06
CA LEU A 274 -5.40 -5.69 -7.57
C LEU A 274 -5.52 -5.79 -9.10
N ALA A 275 -4.40 -5.87 -9.82
CA ALA A 275 -4.38 -6.04 -11.26
C ALA A 275 -5.20 -7.27 -11.68
N GLY A 276 -6.21 -7.05 -12.53
CA GLY A 276 -7.11 -8.11 -13.01
C GLY A 276 -8.17 -8.60 -12.01
N LYS A 277 -8.30 -7.98 -10.83
CA LYS A 277 -9.39 -8.31 -9.89
C LYS A 277 -10.75 -7.80 -10.39
N PRO A 278 -11.85 -8.52 -10.10
CA PRO A 278 -13.18 -8.03 -10.41
C PRO A 278 -13.54 -6.81 -9.56
N ALA A 279 -14.55 -6.07 -10.00
CA ALA A 279 -15.13 -4.97 -9.23
C ALA A 279 -15.40 -5.38 -7.78
N GLY A 280 -15.05 -4.50 -6.85
CA GLY A 280 -15.14 -4.74 -5.43
C GLY A 280 -14.35 -3.71 -4.63
N MET A 281 -14.73 -3.58 -3.36
CA MET A 281 -13.95 -2.84 -2.37
C MET A 281 -12.96 -3.80 -1.72
N TYR A 282 -11.68 -3.46 -1.78
CA TYR A 282 -10.58 -4.22 -1.20
C TYR A 282 -9.83 -3.36 -0.18
N ASP A 283 -9.08 -4.02 0.70
CA ASP A 283 -8.11 -3.39 1.58
C ASP A 283 -6.82 -4.23 1.67
N MET A 284 -5.89 -3.81 2.53
CA MET A 284 -4.61 -4.53 2.69
C MET A 284 -4.77 -5.91 3.34
N SER A 285 -5.88 -6.20 4.02
CA SER A 285 -6.14 -7.54 4.56
C SER A 285 -6.42 -8.56 3.44
N ASP A 286 -6.98 -8.12 2.31
CA ASP A 286 -7.15 -8.96 1.12
C ASP A 286 -5.81 -9.30 0.46
N VAL A 287 -4.85 -8.38 0.52
CA VAL A 287 -3.48 -8.54 -0.03
C VAL A 287 -2.65 -9.51 0.82
N ILE A 288 -2.84 -9.48 2.15
CA ILE A 288 -2.05 -10.25 3.12
C ILE A 288 -2.68 -11.63 3.42
N ALA A 289 -3.76 -12.00 2.73
CA ALA A 289 -4.49 -13.24 3.00
C ALA A 289 -3.58 -14.48 2.88
N PHE A 290 -3.42 -15.17 4.03
CA PHE A 290 -2.85 -16.51 4.16
C PHE A 290 -3.85 -17.58 3.73
#